data_AF-A0A8T4S9K6-F1
#
_entry.id   AF-A0A8T4S9K6-F1
#
_cell.length_a   1.000
_cell.length_b   1.000
_cell.length_c   1.000
_cell.angle_alpha   90.00
_cell.angle_beta   90.00
_cell.angle_gamma   90.00
#
_symmetry.space_group_name_H-M   'P 1'
#
loop_
_entity.id
_entity.type
_entity.pdbx_description
1 polymer ?
#
loop_
_entity_poly.entity_id
_entity_poly.type
_entity_poly.pdbx_seq_one_letter_code
_entity_poly.pdbx_strand_id
1 'polypeptide(L)' 'MTKGWGHSDYEQIINFICKLKNRPEIVVMTHHDPNHDDAFIDHMYVRSLDYAKTKDLNSRLIMACEGLELEL' A
#
# COMPACT_ATOMS: atom_id res chain seq x y z
N MET A 1 14.19 13.50 -2.42
CA MET A 1 15.01 12.33 -2.80
C MET A 1 14.08 11.14 -2.84
N THR A 2 13.74 10.63 -4.03
CA THR A 2 13.01 9.36 -4.14
C THR A 2 13.96 8.26 -3.68
N LYS A 3 13.73 7.74 -2.47
CA LYS A 3 14.24 6.40 -2.14
C LYS A 3 13.58 5.45 -3.14
N GLY A 4 14.36 4.57 -3.76
CA GLY A 4 13.86 3.62 -4.75
C GLY A 4 13.92 4.17 -6.17
N TRP A 5 14.36 3.32 -7.08
CA TRP A 5 14.55 3.54 -8.52
C TRP A 5 13.20 3.75 -9.22
N GLY A 6 12.53 4.88 -8.97
CA GLY A 6 11.20 5.18 -9.49
C GLY A 6 10.04 4.40 -8.84
N HIS A 7 10.29 3.69 -7.74
CA HIS A 7 9.29 2.92 -7.00
C HIS A 7 8.75 3.71 -5.80
N SER A 8 7.49 3.44 -5.44
CA SER A 8 6.90 3.96 -4.21
C SER A 8 6.81 2.88 -3.14
N ASP A 9 7.27 3.18 -1.92
CA ASP A 9 7.01 2.32 -0.76
C ASP A 9 5.62 2.62 -0.14
N TYR A 10 5.16 1.74 0.76
CA TYR A 10 3.83 1.89 1.38
C TYR A 10 3.72 3.19 2.20
N GLU A 11 4.81 3.70 2.79
CA GLU A 11 4.78 4.94 3.56
C GLU A 11 4.57 6.15 2.64
N GLN A 12 5.23 6.17 1.48
CA GLN A 12 5.07 7.20 0.46
C GLN A 12 3.64 7.20 -0.08
N ILE A 13 3.07 6.02 -0.38
CA ILE A 13 1.69 5.87 -0.85
C ILE A 13 0.70 6.41 0.21
N ILE A 14 0.83 5.97 1.46
CA ILE A 14 -0.05 6.40 2.56
C ILE A 14 0.08 7.92 2.79
N ASN A 15 1.30 8.45 2.85
CA ASN A 15 1.52 9.89 3.02
C ASN A 15 0.96 10.72 1.86
N PHE A 16 1.00 10.20 0.63
CA PHE A 16 0.37 10.84 -0.51
C PHE A 16 -1.15 10.88 -0.35
N ILE A 17 -1.76 9.74 -0.01
CA ILE A 17 -3.21 9.63 0.20
C ILE A 17 -3.70 10.56 1.31
N CYS A 18 -2.98 10.66 2.42
CA CYS A 18 -3.34 11.55 3.53
C CYS A 18 -3.41 13.03 3.13
N LYS A 19 -2.72 13.44 2.05
CA LYS A 19 -2.75 14.81 1.51
C LYS A 19 -3.91 15.06 0.54
N LEU A 20 -4.60 14.01 0.10
CA LEU A 20 -5.75 14.14 -0.80
C LEU A 20 -6.95 14.71 -0.04
N LYS A 21 -7.67 15.63 -0.67
CA LYS A 21 -8.93 16.18 -0.13
C LYS A 21 -10.02 15.10 -0.07
N ASN A 22 -10.07 14.24 -1.09
CA ASN A 22 -10.97 13.09 -1.18
C ASN A 22 -10.12 11.83 -1.09
N ARG A 23 -10.07 11.20 0.08
CA ARG A 23 -9.30 9.97 0.29
C ARG A 23 -10.07 8.80 -0.34
N PRO A 24 -9.40 7.87 -1.03
CA PRO A 24 -10.05 6.69 -1.57
C PRO A 24 -10.51 5.78 -0.44
N GLU A 25 -11.63 5.10 -0.64
CA GLU A 25 -12.09 4.07 0.30
C GLU A 25 -11.21 2.82 0.25
N ILE A 26 -10.75 2.44 -0.95
CA ILE A 26 -9.93 1.24 -1.18
C ILE A 26 -8.61 1.65 -1.83
N VAL A 27 -7.51 1.11 -1.34
CA VAL A 27 -6.15 1.31 -1.87
C VAL A 27 -5.55 -0.06 -2.17
N VAL A 28 -5.31 -0.31 -3.45
CA VAL A 28 -4.72 -1.55 -3.94
C VAL A 28 -3.26 -1.30 -4.32
N MET A 29 -2.35 -1.95 -3.61
CA MET A 29 -0.91 -1.90 -3.86
C MET A 29 -0.51 -3.07 -4.76
N THR A 30 0.13 -2.76 -5.90
CA THR A 30 0.55 -3.72 -6.93
C THR A 30 2.00 -3.47 -7.33
N HIS A 31 2.54 -4.27 -8.24
CA HIS A 31 3.91 -4.21 -8.72
C HIS A 31 4.93 -4.40 -7.58
N HIS A 32 4.73 -5.50 -6.84
CA HIS A 32 5.66 -5.94 -5.81
C HIS A 32 7.01 -6.32 -6.43
N ASP A 33 8.08 -6.15 -5.67
CA ASP A 33 9.42 -6.57 -6.11
C ASP A 33 9.45 -8.10 -6.29
N PRO A 34 9.80 -8.63 -7.49
CA PRO A 34 9.81 -10.06 -7.74
C PRO A 34 10.86 -10.84 -6.92
N ASN A 35 11.79 -10.14 -6.26
CA ASN A 35 12.74 -10.78 -5.35
C ASN A 35 12.16 -11.03 -3.94
N HIS A 36 10.96 -10.52 -3.65
CA HIS A 36 10.27 -10.76 -2.39
C HIS A 36 9.21 -11.85 -2.55
N ASP A 37 9.12 -12.72 -1.54
CA ASP A 37 8.13 -13.78 -1.47
C ASP A 37 6.83 -13.32 -0.81
N ASP A 38 5.81 -14.19 -0.82
CA ASP A 38 4.49 -13.89 -0.25
C ASP A 38 4.58 -13.53 1.25
N ALA A 39 5.46 -14.19 2.01
CA ALA A 39 5.65 -13.91 3.43
C ALA A 39 6.18 -12.49 3.66
N PHE A 40 7.09 -12.02 2.80
CA PHE A 40 7.54 -10.64 2.82
C PHE A 40 6.39 -9.66 2.52
N ILE A 41 5.54 -9.97 1.54
CA ILE A 41 4.39 -9.12 1.19
C ILE A 41 3.37 -9.06 2.35
N ASP A 42 3.13 -10.17 3.04
CA ASP A 42 2.29 -10.21 4.24
C ASP A 42 2.87 -9.35 5.37
N HIS A 43 4.18 -9.43 5.61
CA HIS A 43 4.84 -8.55 6.59
C HIS A 43 4.76 -7.08 6.19
N MET A 44 4.92 -6.77 4.91
CA MET A 44 4.75 -5.42 4.37
C MET A 44 3.30 -4.94 4.55
N TYR A 45 2.31 -5.81 4.35
CA TYR A 45 0.91 -5.52 4.58
C TYR A 45 0.64 -5.13 6.03
N VAL A 46 1.10 -5.92 7.00
CA VAL A 46 0.94 -5.61 8.43
C VAL A 46 1.58 -4.26 8.77
N ARG A 47 2.80 -3.99 8.27
CA ARG A 47 3.47 -2.70 8.48
C ARG A 47 2.70 -1.53 7.86
N SER A 48 2.11 -1.73 6.68
CA SER A 48 1.29 -0.71 6.02
C SER A 48 0.04 -0.38 6.82
N LEU A 49 -0.62 -1.39 7.41
CA LEU A 49 -1.78 -1.20 8.28
C LEU A 49 -1.40 -0.40 9.53
N ASP A 50 -0.29 -0.77 10.19
CA ASP A 50 0.16 -0.07 11.38
C ASP A 50 0.54 1.38 11.07
N TYR A 51 1.23 1.61 9.96
CA TYR A 51 1.55 2.96 9.50
C TYR A 51 0.29 3.78 9.19
N ALA A 52 -0.69 3.20 8.49
CA ALA A 52 -1.96 3.86 8.18
C ALA A 52 -2.73 4.28 9.45
N LYS A 53 -2.73 3.44 10.50
CA LYS A 53 -3.29 3.80 11.81
C LYS A 53 -2.60 5.03 12.40
N THR A 54 -1.27 5.14 12.32
CA THR A 54 -0.55 6.33 12.82
C THR A 54 -0.90 7.61 12.06
N LYS A 55 -1.48 7.50 10.86
CA LYS A 55 -1.88 8.62 9.99
C LYS A 55 -3.38 8.88 9.97
N ASP A 56 -4.15 8.18 10.82
CA ASP A 56 -5.62 8.25 10.83
C ASP A 56 -6.20 8.03 9.42
N LEU A 57 -5.62 7.06 8.70
CA LEU A 57 -6.09 6.65 7.38
C LEU A 57 -7.02 5.45 7.52
N ASN A 58 -8.30 5.65 7.20
CA ASN A 58 -9.35 4.63 7.29
C ASN A 58 -9.61 3.91 5.95
N SER A 59 -8.75 4.09 4.95
CA SER A 59 -8.84 3.37 3.68
C SER A 59 -8.56 1.88 3.89
N ARG A 60 -9.32 1.02 3.22
CA ARG A 60 -9.04 -0.41 3.13
C ARG A 60 -7.81 -0.62 2.25
N LEU A 61 -6.71 -1.05 2.88
CA LEU A 61 -5.48 -1.41 2.18
C LEU A 61 -5.54 -2.86 1.69
N ILE A 62 -5.11 -3.11 0.46
CA ILE A 62 -5.04 -4.43 -0.17
C ILE A 62 -3.67 -4.58 -0.85
N MET A 63 -2.97 -5.69 -0.58
CA MET A 63 -1.85 -6.13 -1.42
C MET A 63 -2.42 -6.99 -2.55
N ALA A 64 -2.27 -6.55 -3.79
CA ALA A 64 -2.73 -7.33 -4.93
C ALA A 64 -1.92 -8.63 -5.06
N CYS A 65 -2.61 -9.71 -5.41
CA CYS A 65 -2.02 -10.97 -5.84
C CYS A 65 -2.57 -11.36 -7.21
N GLU A 66 -1.89 -12.28 -7.90
CA GLU A 66 -2.35 -12.77 -9.20
C GLU A 66 -3.75 -13.41 -9.08
N GLY A 67 -4.67 -13.02 -9.96
CA GLY A 67 -6.05 -13.50 -9.94
C GLY A 67 -6.97 -12.80 -8.93
N LEU A 68 -6.52 -11.74 -8.23
CA LEU A 68 -7.40 -10.93 -7.40
C LEU A 68 -8.46 -10.22 -8.27
N GLU A 69 -9.73 -10.47 -7.98
CA GLU A 69 -10.88 -9.77 -8.55
C GLU A 69 -11.49 -8.82 -7.49
N LEU A 70 -11.86 -7.61 -7.91
CA LEU A 70 -12.47 -6.59 -7.05
C LEU A 70 -13.74 -6.06 -7.71
N GLU A 71 -14.82 -6.01 -6.94
CA GLU A 71 -16.04 -5.28 -7.31
C GLU A 71 -15.97 -3.87 -6.70
N LEU A 72 -16.33 -2.86 -7.49
CA LEU A 72 -16.24 -1.43 -7.14
C LEU A 72 -17.62 -0.79 -7.05
#